data_AF-A0ABD0V308-F1
#
_entry.id   AF-A0ABD0V308-F1
#
_cell.length_a   1.000
_cell.length_b   1.000
_cell.length_c   1.000
_cell.angle_alpha   90.00
_cell.angle_beta   90.00
_cell.angle_gamma   90.00
#
_symmetry.space_group_name_H-M   'P 1'
#
loop_
_entity.id
_entity.type
_entity.pdbx_description
1 polymer ?
#
loop_
_entity_poly.entity_id
_entity_poly.type
_entity_poly.pdbx_seq_one_letter_code
_entity_poly.pdbx_strand_id
1 'polypeptide(L)'
;MAAESETFAFQAEINQLLSLIINTFYSNKEIFLRELISNASDALDKIRFESLTDKCKLDGQPELFIHIIPDKSSNTLSIVDSGIGMTKSDLVNNLGTIARSGTKEFMEALAAGADVSMIGQFGVGFYSAYLVAERVVVTTKHNDDEQYVWESQAGGSFTVTRDASGENLGRGTKITLFLKDDQLEYLEERRLKDLIKKHSEFINRVVDSPCCLVTGEYGWSANMERIMKAQALRDSNMSGYMSSKKTMEINPENPIMEELRKRADADKNDKSVKDLVLLLFETALLTSGFSLDDPNTFGNRIHRMLKLGLSIDEEEALGDGDAEMPPLEEEAEGSKMEEVD
;
A
#
# COMPACT_ATOMS: atom_id res chain seq x y z
N MET A 1 28.36 16.14 -25.95
CA MET A 1 28.63 17.00 -24.79
C MET A 1 28.45 16.12 -23.55
N ALA A 2 29.35 16.19 -22.58
CA ALA A 2 29.15 15.46 -21.32
C ALA A 2 27.86 15.97 -20.66
N ALA A 3 27.01 15.08 -20.16
CA ALA A 3 25.81 15.49 -19.44
C ALA A 3 26.21 16.30 -18.20
N GLU A 4 25.55 17.43 -17.99
CA GLU A 4 25.78 18.28 -16.81
C GLU A 4 25.31 17.51 -15.57
N SER A 5 26.25 17.22 -14.67
CA SER A 5 26.00 16.56 -13.38
C SER A 5 25.96 17.63 -12.28
N GLU A 6 24.88 17.67 -11.52
CA GLU A 6 24.71 18.58 -10.38
C GLU A 6 24.82 17.81 -9.07
N THR A 7 25.56 18.36 -8.11
CA THR A 7 25.74 17.77 -6.77
C THR A 7 24.96 18.56 -5.73
N PHE A 8 24.21 17.84 -4.90
CA PHE A 8 23.39 18.39 -3.83
C PHE A 8 23.78 17.76 -2.50
N ALA A 9 23.76 18.54 -1.42
CA ALA A 9 23.90 18.01 -0.07
C ALA A 9 22.54 17.55 0.46
N PHE A 10 22.52 16.44 1.19
CA PHE A 10 21.35 16.07 1.97
C PHE A 10 21.14 17.07 3.10
N GLN A 11 19.88 17.28 3.45
CA GLN A 11 19.53 17.99 4.67
C GLN A 11 20.00 17.22 5.91
N ALA A 12 20.26 17.95 7.01
CA ALA A 12 20.81 17.37 8.22
C ALA A 12 19.92 16.26 8.80
N GLU A 13 18.60 16.42 8.69
CA GLU A 13 17.59 15.46 9.14
C GLU A 13 17.67 14.14 8.38
N ILE A 14 17.94 14.17 7.07
CA ILE A 14 18.12 12.96 6.25
C ILE A 14 19.40 12.24 6.66
N ASN A 15 20.48 12.97 6.95
CA ASN A 15 21.73 12.36 7.44
C ASN A 15 21.54 11.69 8.82
N GLN A 16 20.75 12.30 9.69
CA GLN A 16 20.36 11.69 10.97
C GLN A 16 19.51 10.44 10.76
N LEU A 17 18.53 10.49 9.86
CA LEU A 17 17.71 9.33 9.50
C LEU A 17 18.54 8.19 8.94
N LEU A 18 19.44 8.44 7.99
CA LEU A 18 20.32 7.42 7.43
C LEU A 18 21.17 6.76 8.52
N SER A 19 21.74 7.57 9.41
CA SER A 19 22.53 7.08 10.54
C SER A 19 21.68 6.23 11.50
N LEU A 20 20.44 6.64 11.76
CA LEU A 20 19.51 5.93 12.63
C LEU A 20 19.04 4.62 11.99
N ILE A 21 18.68 4.64 10.71
CA ILE A 21 18.25 3.46 9.96
C ILE A 21 19.35 2.39 9.99
N ILE A 22 20.59 2.77 9.68
CA ILE A 22 21.72 1.84 9.66
C ILE A 22 21.99 1.23 11.04
N ASN A 23 21.87 2.01 12.12
CA ASN A 23 22.18 1.56 13.47
C ASN A 23 21.03 0.81 14.17
N THR A 24 19.77 1.13 13.86
CA THR A 24 18.59 0.59 14.55
C THR A 24 17.97 -0.62 13.85
N PHE A 25 18.10 -0.75 12.52
CA PHE A 25 17.37 -1.75 11.73
C PHE A 25 18.22 -2.98 11.36
N TYR A 26 19.28 -3.28 12.11
CA TYR A 26 20.22 -4.36 11.77
C TYR A 26 19.56 -5.75 11.67
N SER A 27 18.47 -5.97 12.41
CA SER A 27 17.81 -7.26 12.55
C SER A 27 16.71 -7.55 11.52
N ASN A 28 16.17 -6.54 10.82
CA ASN A 28 15.05 -6.74 9.88
C ASN A 28 15.29 -6.03 8.54
N LYS A 29 16.38 -6.44 7.87
CA LYS A 29 16.84 -5.79 6.63
C LYS A 29 15.88 -6.00 5.46
N GLU A 30 15.12 -7.10 5.43
CA GLU A 30 14.18 -7.44 4.33
C GLU A 30 13.08 -6.40 4.09
N ILE A 31 12.84 -5.50 5.05
CA ILE A 31 11.87 -4.41 4.95
C ILE A 31 12.11 -3.51 3.73
N PHE A 32 13.34 -3.39 3.24
CA PHE A 32 13.66 -2.54 2.09
C PHE A 32 12.82 -2.92 0.86
N LEU A 33 12.65 -4.22 0.62
CA LEU A 33 11.96 -4.69 -0.57
C LEU A 33 10.47 -4.36 -0.49
N ARG A 34 9.87 -4.48 0.70
CA ARG A 34 8.49 -4.05 0.94
C ARG A 34 8.29 -2.57 0.61
N GLU A 35 9.16 -1.71 1.12
CA GLU A 35 9.07 -0.27 0.93
C GLU A 35 9.24 0.13 -0.55
N LEU A 36 10.20 -0.48 -1.26
CA LEU A 36 10.44 -0.18 -2.66
C LEU A 36 9.31 -0.68 -3.57
N ILE A 37 8.74 -1.85 -3.30
CA ILE A 37 7.57 -2.33 -4.06
C ILE A 37 6.34 -1.46 -3.75
N SER A 38 6.17 -1.02 -2.50
CA SER A 38 5.08 -0.08 -2.15
C SER A 38 5.20 1.24 -2.92
N ASN A 39 6.39 1.83 -2.97
CA ASN A 39 6.62 3.06 -3.74
C ASN A 39 6.37 2.88 -5.24
N ALA A 40 6.77 1.73 -5.79
CA ALA A 40 6.50 1.37 -7.19
C ALA A 40 4.99 1.22 -7.45
N SER A 41 4.25 0.60 -6.53
CA SER A 41 2.79 0.49 -6.59
C SER A 41 2.13 1.86 -6.58
N ASP A 42 2.52 2.74 -5.66
CA ASP A 42 1.98 4.11 -5.57
C ASP A 42 2.24 4.90 -6.86
N ALA A 43 3.41 4.69 -7.49
CA ALA A 43 3.74 5.31 -8.77
C ALA A 43 2.87 4.79 -9.92
N LEU A 44 2.55 3.49 -9.93
CA LEU A 44 1.63 2.87 -10.90
C LEU A 44 0.19 3.37 -10.72
N ASP A 45 -0.28 3.47 -9.48
CA ASP A 45 -1.62 3.96 -9.19
C ASP A 45 -1.78 5.42 -9.62
N LYS A 46 -0.77 6.27 -9.42
CA LYS A 46 -0.77 7.66 -9.90
C LYS A 46 -0.93 7.77 -11.42
N ILE A 47 -0.12 7.03 -12.20
CA ILE A 47 -0.24 7.11 -13.66
C ILE A 47 -1.54 6.47 -14.16
N ARG A 48 -1.99 5.40 -13.50
CA ARG A 48 -3.26 4.75 -13.82
C ARG A 48 -4.42 5.72 -13.60
N PHE A 49 -4.42 6.46 -12.50
CA PHE A 49 -5.41 7.50 -12.22
C PHE A 49 -5.41 8.60 -13.28
N GLU A 50 -4.24 9.13 -13.66
CA GLU A 50 -4.15 10.12 -14.75
C GLU A 50 -4.71 9.58 -16.07
N SER A 51 -4.44 8.30 -16.37
CA SER A 51 -4.89 7.64 -17.60
C SER A 51 -6.41 7.49 -17.71
N LEU A 52 -7.15 7.56 -16.59
CA LEU A 52 -8.62 7.57 -16.60
C LEU A 52 -9.17 8.83 -17.26
N THR A 53 -8.43 9.94 -17.16
CA THR A 53 -8.81 11.23 -17.77
C THR A 53 -8.14 11.46 -19.12
N ASP A 54 -6.89 11.03 -19.28
CA ASP A 54 -6.12 11.17 -20.51
C ASP A 54 -5.33 9.89 -20.82
N LYS A 55 -5.86 9.07 -21.74
CA LYS A 55 -5.24 7.81 -22.14
C LYS A 55 -3.86 7.98 -22.78
N CYS A 56 -3.56 9.16 -23.35
CA CYS A 56 -2.27 9.42 -24.01
C CYS A 56 -1.10 9.42 -23.00
N LYS A 57 -1.39 9.55 -21.70
CA LYS A 57 -0.40 9.43 -20.62
C LYS A 57 0.30 8.07 -20.61
N LEU A 58 -0.32 7.04 -21.20
CA LEU A 58 0.27 5.71 -21.33
C LEU A 58 1.12 5.50 -22.59
N ASP A 59 1.13 6.44 -23.55
CA ASP A 59 1.78 6.24 -24.86
C ASP A 59 3.28 5.98 -24.76
N GLY A 60 3.96 6.56 -23.76
CA GLY A 60 5.38 6.34 -23.49
C GLY A 60 5.71 4.93 -22.97
N GLN A 61 4.74 4.24 -22.36
CA GLN A 61 4.84 2.87 -21.88
C GLN A 61 3.43 2.30 -21.59
N PRO A 62 2.81 1.51 -22.49
CA PRO A 62 1.43 1.06 -22.30
C PRO A 62 1.24 0.06 -21.17
N GLU A 63 2.29 -0.71 -20.84
CA GLU A 63 2.22 -1.76 -19.83
C GLU A 63 2.42 -1.20 -18.42
N LEU A 64 1.65 -1.73 -17.45
CA LEU A 64 1.79 -1.44 -16.01
C LEU A 64 2.43 -2.63 -15.32
N PHE A 65 3.66 -2.47 -14.83
CA PHE A 65 4.44 -3.56 -14.22
C PHE A 65 5.37 -3.09 -13.12
N ILE A 66 5.79 -4.05 -12.28
CA ILE A 66 6.95 -3.94 -11.39
C ILE A 66 7.84 -5.16 -11.66
N HIS A 67 9.06 -4.95 -12.12
CA HIS A 67 10.06 -5.98 -12.36
C HIS A 67 11.16 -5.90 -11.32
N ILE A 68 11.53 -7.06 -10.75
CA ILE A 68 12.62 -7.17 -9.78
C ILE A 68 13.69 -8.07 -10.41
N ILE A 69 14.84 -7.48 -10.69
CA ILE A 69 15.89 -8.06 -11.53
C ILE A 69 17.17 -8.18 -10.70
N PRO A 70 17.51 -9.37 -10.20
CA PRO A 70 18.82 -9.62 -9.59
C PRO A 70 19.90 -9.81 -10.65
N ASP A 71 21.06 -9.20 -10.46
CA ASP A 71 22.26 -9.40 -11.28
C ASP A 71 23.45 -9.79 -10.38
N LYS A 72 23.77 -11.08 -10.39
CA LYS A 72 24.90 -11.67 -9.65
C LYS A 72 26.27 -11.26 -10.21
N SER A 73 26.35 -10.78 -11.44
CA SER A 73 27.62 -10.41 -12.07
C SER A 73 28.08 -9.01 -11.65
N SER A 74 27.12 -8.10 -11.45
CA SER A 74 27.37 -6.73 -11.00
C SER A 74 27.09 -6.51 -9.52
N ASN A 75 26.65 -7.55 -8.78
CA ASN A 75 26.16 -7.47 -7.41
C ASN A 75 25.04 -6.42 -7.24
N THR A 76 24.12 -6.37 -8.21
CA THR A 76 23.03 -5.40 -8.20
C THR A 76 21.65 -6.02 -8.12
N LEU A 77 20.73 -5.36 -7.43
CA LEU A 77 19.30 -5.66 -7.44
C LEU A 77 18.56 -4.45 -8.00
N SER A 78 17.85 -4.64 -9.11
CA SER A 78 17.08 -3.56 -9.75
C SER A 78 15.58 -3.77 -9.51
N ILE A 79 14.88 -2.72 -9.10
CA ILE A 79 13.42 -2.64 -9.04
C ILE A 79 12.99 -1.64 -10.11
N VAL A 80 12.22 -2.09 -11.10
CA VAL A 80 11.78 -1.29 -12.24
C VAL A 80 10.27 -1.24 -12.27
N ASP A 81 9.69 -0.05 -12.21
CA ASP A 81 8.26 0.17 -12.43
C ASP A 81 8.01 0.99 -13.69
N SER A 82 6.83 0.83 -14.27
CA SER A 82 6.31 1.68 -15.35
C SER A 82 5.32 2.72 -14.85
N GLY A 83 5.50 3.19 -13.62
CA GLY A 83 4.65 4.20 -12.97
C GLY A 83 4.79 5.59 -13.58
N ILE A 84 4.37 6.60 -12.84
CA ILE A 84 4.39 8.00 -13.28
C ILE A 84 5.80 8.54 -13.57
N GLY A 85 6.81 8.05 -12.87
CA GLY A 85 8.17 8.59 -12.91
C GLY A 85 8.30 9.93 -12.17
N MET A 86 9.47 10.56 -12.24
CA MET A 86 9.74 11.85 -11.59
C MET A 86 10.43 12.81 -12.57
N THR A 87 10.07 14.09 -12.51
CA THR A 87 10.83 15.17 -13.16
C THR A 87 12.12 15.45 -12.40
N LYS A 88 13.05 16.21 -12.98
CA LYS A 88 14.26 16.64 -12.25
C LYS A 88 13.93 17.36 -10.95
N SER A 89 12.90 18.23 -10.97
CA SER A 89 12.42 18.92 -9.77
C SER A 89 11.86 17.96 -8.72
N ASP A 90 11.09 16.97 -9.14
CA ASP A 90 10.55 15.96 -8.22
C ASP A 90 11.67 15.14 -7.60
N LEU A 91 12.71 14.81 -8.36
CA LEU A 91 13.88 14.07 -7.89
C LEU A 91 14.58 14.81 -6.74
N VAL A 92 14.88 16.10 -6.94
CA VAL A 92 15.56 16.94 -5.95
C VAL A 92 14.66 17.24 -4.75
N ASN A 93 13.36 17.45 -4.99
CA ASN A 93 12.41 17.74 -3.92
C ASN A 93 12.08 16.47 -3.12
N ASN A 94 11.70 15.36 -3.73
CA ASN A 94 11.26 14.15 -3.04
C ASN A 94 12.40 13.42 -2.33
N LEU A 95 13.53 13.22 -3.03
CA LEU A 95 14.68 12.49 -2.48
C LEU A 95 15.70 13.39 -1.76
N GLY A 96 15.59 14.71 -1.90
CA GLY A 96 16.49 15.68 -1.25
C GLY A 96 15.87 16.53 -0.14
N THR A 97 14.55 16.78 -0.16
CA THR A 97 13.92 17.85 0.64
C THR A 97 12.62 17.47 1.36
N ILE A 98 11.70 16.76 0.72
CA ILE A 98 10.33 16.45 1.21
C ILE A 98 10.34 15.34 2.26
N ALA A 99 11.43 14.56 2.32
CA ALA A 99 11.67 13.70 3.47
C ALA A 99 11.65 14.47 4.81
N ARG A 100 11.76 15.80 4.84
CA ARG A 100 11.81 16.60 6.08
C ARG A 100 10.62 16.41 7.02
N SER A 101 9.38 16.49 6.55
CA SER A 101 8.20 16.36 7.43
C SER A 101 8.06 14.93 7.93
N GLY A 102 8.11 13.96 7.01
CA GLY A 102 8.05 12.54 7.32
C GLY A 102 9.18 12.04 8.22
N THR A 103 10.41 12.50 7.98
CA THR A 103 11.57 12.12 8.80
C THR A 103 11.43 12.63 10.22
N LYS A 104 10.98 13.87 10.40
CA LYS A 104 10.81 14.44 11.74
C LYS A 104 9.73 13.70 12.52
N GLU A 105 8.57 13.49 11.90
CA GLU A 105 7.47 12.72 12.50
C GLU A 105 7.88 11.28 12.83
N PHE A 106 8.64 10.64 11.94
CA PHE A 106 9.17 9.30 12.19
C PHE A 106 10.15 9.28 13.37
N MET A 107 11.08 10.24 13.45
CA MET A 107 12.02 10.32 14.58
C MET A 107 11.30 10.57 15.92
N GLU A 108 10.28 11.42 15.92
CA GLU A 108 9.45 11.67 17.11
C GLU A 108 8.67 10.41 17.51
N ALA A 109 8.06 9.71 16.54
CA ALA A 109 7.36 8.46 16.78
C ALA A 109 8.29 7.36 17.32
N LEU A 110 9.49 7.23 16.75
CA LEU A 110 10.48 6.25 17.20
C LEU A 110 10.95 6.55 18.63
N ALA A 111 11.19 7.82 18.97
CA ALA A 111 11.50 8.24 20.33
C ALA A 111 10.35 7.94 21.32
N ALA A 112 9.11 7.94 20.83
CA ALA A 112 7.92 7.55 21.59
C ALA A 112 7.70 6.02 21.67
N GLY A 113 8.59 5.20 21.12
CA GLY A 113 8.51 3.74 21.18
C GLY A 113 7.66 3.10 20.07
N ALA A 114 7.39 3.84 19.00
CA ALA A 114 6.70 3.32 17.83
C ALA A 114 7.48 2.17 17.17
N ASP A 115 6.75 1.19 16.62
CA ASP A 115 7.38 0.12 15.85
C ASP A 115 8.03 0.69 14.58
N VAL A 116 9.29 0.33 14.44
CA VAL A 116 10.19 0.59 13.33
C VAL A 116 9.59 0.14 11.99
N SER A 117 8.72 -0.88 12.02
CA SER A 117 7.99 -1.37 10.86
C SER A 117 7.06 -0.34 10.21
N MET A 118 6.78 0.80 10.85
CA MET A 118 5.91 1.86 10.35
C MET A 118 6.61 2.90 9.45
N ILE A 119 7.88 2.70 9.08
CA ILE A 119 8.66 3.65 8.28
C ILE A 119 7.97 4.13 6.98
N GLY A 120 7.21 3.25 6.33
CA GLY A 120 6.45 3.58 5.12
C GLY A 120 5.32 4.58 5.34
N GLN A 121 4.73 4.64 6.54
CA GLN A 121 3.65 5.58 6.87
C GLN A 121 4.12 7.04 6.85
N PHE A 122 5.42 7.25 7.03
CA PHE A 122 6.05 8.56 7.09
C PHE A 122 6.72 8.93 5.76
N GLY A 123 6.59 8.12 4.70
CA GLY A 123 7.18 8.43 3.39
C GLY A 123 8.71 8.42 3.36
N VAL A 124 9.35 7.79 4.34
CA VAL A 124 10.83 7.67 4.41
C VAL A 124 11.34 6.26 4.10
N GLY A 125 10.45 5.38 3.65
CA GLY A 125 10.73 3.99 3.31
C GLY A 125 11.83 3.80 2.25
N PHE A 126 12.01 4.75 1.33
CA PHE A 126 13.08 4.69 0.31
C PHE A 126 14.48 4.50 0.93
N TYR A 127 14.78 5.18 2.04
CA TYR A 127 16.10 5.13 2.66
C TYR A 127 16.43 3.80 3.33
N SER A 128 15.45 2.92 3.52
CA SER A 128 15.70 1.53 3.94
C SER A 128 16.54 0.75 2.93
N ALA A 129 16.64 1.20 1.68
CA ALA A 129 17.56 0.66 0.68
C ALA A 129 19.03 0.62 1.18
N TYR A 130 19.44 1.60 1.97
CA TYR A 130 20.81 1.66 2.52
C TYR A 130 21.09 0.64 3.64
N LEU A 131 20.08 -0.11 4.08
CA LEU A 131 20.30 -1.28 4.93
C LEU A 131 21.08 -2.36 4.17
N VAL A 132 20.74 -2.55 2.89
CA VAL A 132 21.28 -3.62 2.05
C VAL A 132 22.27 -3.14 1.00
N ALA A 133 22.21 -1.87 0.61
CA ALA A 133 23.04 -1.29 -0.44
C ALA A 133 24.07 -0.30 0.10
N GLU A 134 25.25 -0.27 -0.52
CA GLU A 134 26.27 0.78 -0.29
C GLU A 134 26.08 1.98 -1.22
N ARG A 135 25.44 1.75 -2.37
CA ARG A 135 25.17 2.76 -3.39
C ARG A 135 23.80 2.51 -4.01
N VAL A 136 23.04 3.58 -4.18
CA VAL A 136 21.71 3.54 -4.78
C VAL A 136 21.70 4.48 -5.97
N VAL A 137 21.28 3.94 -7.12
CA VAL A 137 21.11 4.69 -8.37
C VAL A 137 19.65 4.63 -8.76
N VAL A 138 19.00 5.78 -8.92
CA VAL A 138 17.61 5.89 -9.36
C VAL A 138 17.60 6.53 -10.75
N THR A 139 17.21 5.75 -11.76
CA THR A 139 16.94 6.26 -13.10
C THR A 139 15.43 6.46 -13.22
N THR A 140 14.97 7.61 -13.71
CA THR A 140 13.53 7.87 -13.82
C THR A 140 13.21 8.72 -15.03
N LYS A 141 12.04 8.46 -15.61
CA LYS A 141 11.50 9.19 -16.75
C LYS A 141 10.03 9.51 -16.51
N HIS A 142 9.74 10.79 -16.34
CA HIS A 142 8.38 11.33 -16.34
C HIS A 142 7.97 11.75 -17.75
N ASN A 143 6.67 11.75 -18.08
CA ASN A 143 6.19 12.15 -19.42
C ASN A 143 6.56 13.60 -19.77
N ASP A 144 6.52 14.48 -18.77
CA ASP A 144 6.70 15.93 -18.93
C ASP A 144 8.17 16.38 -18.82
N ASP A 145 9.12 15.46 -18.70
CA ASP A 145 10.55 15.78 -18.58
C ASP A 145 11.43 14.71 -19.24
N GLU A 146 12.72 14.97 -19.32
CA GLU A 146 13.73 14.05 -19.82
C GLU A 146 14.06 12.95 -18.80
N GLN A 147 14.86 11.97 -19.19
CA GLN A 147 15.32 10.94 -18.26
C GLN A 147 16.47 11.48 -17.41
N TYR A 148 16.45 11.19 -16.11
CA TYR A 148 17.50 11.58 -15.17
C TYR A 148 17.97 10.40 -14.35
N VAL A 149 19.24 10.48 -13.93
CA VAL A 149 19.87 9.58 -12.97
C VAL A 149 20.17 10.36 -11.70
N TRP A 150 19.63 9.87 -10.59
CA TRP A 150 20.03 10.22 -9.24
C TRP A 150 20.99 9.16 -8.71
N GLU A 151 22.06 9.56 -8.05
CA GLU A 151 23.00 8.63 -7.44
C GLU A 151 23.48 9.12 -6.06
N SER A 152 23.52 8.20 -5.09
CA SER A 152 24.07 8.48 -3.77
C SER A 152 24.64 7.23 -3.08
N GLN A 153 25.65 7.46 -2.23
CA GLN A 153 26.35 6.46 -1.42
C GLN A 153 26.07 6.65 0.09
N ALA A 154 24.95 7.28 0.46
CA ALA A 154 24.64 7.69 1.84
C ALA A 154 25.66 8.65 2.51
N GLY A 155 26.66 9.14 1.78
CA GLY A 155 27.75 10.01 2.27
C GLY A 155 27.40 11.50 2.41
N GLY A 156 26.14 11.83 2.73
CA GLY A 156 25.74 13.22 2.96
C GLY A 156 25.45 14.05 1.70
N SER A 157 25.61 13.49 0.51
CA SER A 157 25.28 14.13 -0.76
C SER A 157 24.73 13.15 -1.79
N PHE A 158 24.14 13.71 -2.84
CA PHE A 158 23.68 12.99 -4.02
C PHE A 158 23.98 13.79 -5.28
N THR A 159 23.99 13.10 -6.41
CA THR A 159 24.16 13.71 -7.73
C THR A 159 22.92 13.51 -8.58
N VAL A 160 22.64 14.47 -9.45
CA VAL A 160 21.58 14.38 -10.46
C VAL A 160 22.19 14.70 -11.82
N THR A 161 22.07 13.76 -12.74
CA THR A 161 22.62 13.88 -14.10
C THR A 161 21.54 13.55 -15.10
N ARG A 162 21.45 14.33 -16.19
CA ARG A 162 20.57 14.00 -17.32
C ARG A 162 21.07 12.71 -17.99
N ASP A 163 20.17 11.76 -18.20
CA ASP A 163 20.48 10.52 -18.91
C ASP A 163 20.27 10.67 -20.41
N ALA A 164 21.37 10.80 -21.16
CA ALA A 164 21.35 10.94 -22.61
C ALA A 164 21.73 9.66 -23.36
N SER A 165 22.24 8.64 -22.67
CA SER A 165 22.84 7.46 -23.30
C SER A 165 22.47 6.13 -22.64
N GLY A 166 21.78 6.16 -21.51
CA GLY A 166 21.28 4.99 -20.82
C GLY A 166 20.10 4.33 -21.53
N GLU A 167 19.67 3.21 -20.95
CA GLU A 167 18.47 2.49 -21.36
C GLU A 167 17.24 3.41 -21.22
N ASN A 168 16.52 3.65 -22.31
CA ASN A 168 15.32 4.47 -22.27
C ASN A 168 14.18 3.70 -21.59
N LEU A 169 13.67 4.22 -20.48
CA LEU A 169 12.57 3.62 -19.72
C LEU A 169 11.21 3.82 -20.42
N GLY A 170 11.10 4.78 -21.33
CA GLY A 170 9.82 5.25 -21.87
C GLY A 170 9.06 6.10 -20.84
N ARG A 171 8.65 5.46 -19.73
CA ARG A 171 8.08 6.07 -18.53
C ARG A 171 8.29 5.15 -17.32
N GLY A 172 8.56 5.73 -16.16
CA GLY A 172 8.64 5.00 -14.88
C GLY A 172 9.95 5.23 -14.14
N THR A 173 10.28 4.32 -13.21
CA THR A 173 11.47 4.44 -12.36
C THR A 173 12.21 3.10 -12.24
N LYS A 174 13.54 3.14 -12.28
CA LYS A 174 14.46 2.03 -12.05
C LYS A 174 15.37 2.35 -10.89
N ILE A 175 15.19 1.65 -9.77
CA ILE A 175 16.03 1.74 -8.58
C ILE A 175 17.03 0.59 -8.62
N THR A 176 18.30 0.91 -8.83
CA THR A 176 19.42 -0.05 -8.83
C THR A 176 20.17 0.04 -7.52
N LEU A 177 20.14 -1.07 -6.76
CA LEU A 177 20.81 -1.22 -5.49
C LEU A 177 22.14 -1.95 -5.70
N PHE A 178 23.26 -1.31 -5.38
CA PHE A 178 24.57 -1.96 -5.32
C PHE A 178 24.71 -2.56 -3.93
N LEU A 179 24.52 -3.89 -3.85
CA LEU A 179 24.40 -4.59 -2.58
C LEU A 179 25.75 -4.70 -1.88
N LYS A 180 25.70 -4.65 -0.54
CA LYS A 180 26.87 -4.95 0.30
C LYS A 180 27.24 -6.43 0.19
N ASP A 181 28.51 -6.75 0.42
CA ASP A 181 29.03 -8.12 0.34
C ASP A 181 28.29 -9.11 1.26
N ASP A 182 27.80 -8.63 2.41
CA ASP A 182 27.05 -9.44 3.38
C ASP A 182 25.55 -9.55 3.06
N GLN A 183 25.09 -8.97 1.94
CA GLN A 183 23.67 -8.87 1.56
C GLN A 183 23.39 -9.51 0.18
N LEU A 184 24.34 -10.28 -0.37
CA LEU A 184 24.19 -10.95 -1.67
C LEU A 184 23.11 -12.04 -1.69
N GLU A 185 22.59 -12.44 -0.52
CA GLU A 185 21.45 -13.37 -0.43
C GLU A 185 20.18 -12.85 -1.13
N TYR A 186 20.03 -11.52 -1.28
CA TYR A 186 18.93 -10.92 -2.03
C TYR A 186 19.09 -11.03 -3.55
N LEU A 187 20.16 -11.64 -4.04
CA LEU A 187 20.31 -12.01 -5.46
C LEU A 187 19.89 -13.45 -5.74
N GLU A 188 19.54 -14.22 -4.69
CA GLU A 188 19.05 -15.58 -4.84
C GLU A 188 17.56 -15.58 -5.18
N GLU A 189 17.22 -16.14 -6.35
CA GLU A 189 15.87 -16.15 -6.90
C GLU A 189 14.83 -16.71 -5.93
N ARG A 190 15.18 -17.79 -5.20
CA ARG A 190 14.28 -18.39 -4.20
C ARG A 190 13.97 -17.42 -3.06
N ARG A 191 15.00 -16.76 -2.52
CA ARG A 191 14.86 -15.80 -1.42
C ARG A 191 14.04 -14.60 -1.85
N LEU A 192 14.30 -14.06 -3.05
CA LEU A 192 13.51 -12.97 -3.62
C LEU A 192 12.06 -13.36 -3.82
N LYS A 193 11.76 -14.51 -4.42
CA LYS A 193 10.37 -14.96 -4.61
C LYS A 193 9.62 -15.10 -3.29
N ASP A 194 10.26 -15.66 -2.26
CA ASP A 194 9.67 -15.80 -0.93
C ASP A 194 9.38 -14.44 -0.30
N LEU A 195 10.31 -13.48 -0.42
CA LEU A 195 10.16 -12.12 0.10
C LEU A 195 9.09 -11.31 -0.66
N ILE A 196 9.10 -11.39 -2.00
CA ILE A 196 8.10 -10.76 -2.84
C ILE A 196 6.73 -11.27 -2.44
N LYS A 197 6.54 -12.60 -2.38
CA LYS A 197 5.25 -13.19 -1.97
C LYS A 197 4.81 -12.70 -0.59
N LYS A 198 5.73 -12.64 0.37
CA LYS A 198 5.45 -12.14 1.73
C LYS A 198 5.01 -10.67 1.76
N HIS A 199 5.55 -9.83 0.86
CA HIS A 199 5.35 -8.38 0.88
C HIS A 199 4.38 -7.85 -0.18
N SER A 200 4.07 -8.63 -1.21
CA SER A 200 3.18 -8.26 -2.33
C SER A 200 1.72 -8.65 -2.10
N GLU A 201 1.37 -9.36 -1.02
CA GLU A 201 -0.01 -9.76 -0.69
C GLU A 201 -0.99 -8.57 -0.62
N PHE A 202 -0.49 -7.34 -0.41
CA PHE A 202 -1.31 -6.13 -0.37
C PHE A 202 -1.34 -5.34 -1.69
N ILE A 203 -0.44 -5.63 -2.64
CA ILE A 203 -0.14 -4.78 -3.81
C ILE A 203 -0.91 -5.22 -5.06
N ASN A 204 -1.15 -6.52 -5.24
CA ASN A 204 -1.84 -7.08 -6.42
C ASN A 204 -3.38 -7.01 -6.34
N ARG A 205 -3.92 -5.90 -5.85
CA ARG A 205 -5.33 -5.83 -5.46
C ARG A 205 -6.34 -5.79 -6.59
N VAL A 206 -5.93 -5.62 -7.85
CA VAL A 206 -6.87 -5.43 -8.98
C VAL A 206 -6.74 -6.49 -10.06
N VAL A 207 -5.61 -7.19 -10.17
CA VAL A 207 -5.39 -8.16 -11.26
C VAL A 207 -6.21 -9.44 -11.03
N ASP A 208 -6.18 -10.00 -9.83
CA ASP A 208 -6.96 -11.20 -9.48
C ASP A 208 -8.30 -10.89 -8.78
N SER A 209 -8.48 -9.66 -8.28
CA SER A 209 -9.68 -9.25 -7.58
C SER A 209 -10.74 -8.72 -8.55
N PRO A 210 -12.04 -9.00 -8.34
CA PRO A 210 -13.12 -8.40 -9.11
C PRO A 210 -13.21 -6.88 -8.95
N CYS A 211 -12.76 -6.34 -7.82
CA CYS A 211 -12.80 -4.90 -7.52
C CYS A 211 -11.83 -4.51 -6.40
N CYS A 212 -11.49 -3.23 -6.33
CA CYS A 212 -10.80 -2.61 -5.19
C CYS A 212 -11.41 -1.24 -4.85
N LEU A 213 -11.09 -0.71 -3.68
CA LEU A 213 -11.50 0.64 -3.29
C LEU A 213 -10.30 1.57 -3.25
N VAL A 214 -10.43 2.69 -3.96
CA VAL A 214 -9.45 3.75 -4.04
C VAL A 214 -10.03 5.02 -3.45
N THR A 215 -9.23 5.74 -2.67
CA THR A 215 -9.57 7.06 -2.16
C THR A 215 -8.95 8.13 -3.04
N GLY A 216 -9.66 9.23 -3.31
CA GLY A 216 -9.12 10.33 -4.10
C GLY A 216 -7.89 10.98 -3.45
N GLU A 217 -7.20 11.84 -4.21
CA GLU A 217 -5.93 12.52 -3.85
C GLU A 217 -5.97 13.31 -2.52
N TYR A 218 -7.16 13.73 -2.08
CA TYR A 218 -7.40 14.41 -0.79
C TYR A 218 -8.25 13.58 0.19
N GLY A 219 -8.55 12.33 -0.16
CA GLY A 219 -9.34 11.40 0.64
C GLY A 219 -8.50 10.68 1.68
N TRP A 220 -9.09 10.43 2.84
CA TRP A 220 -8.40 9.71 3.91
C TRP A 220 -8.23 8.24 3.53
N SER A 221 -6.98 7.78 3.51
CA SER A 221 -6.71 6.34 3.43
C SER A 221 -7.33 5.60 4.61
N ALA A 222 -7.53 4.29 4.48
CA ALA A 222 -8.10 3.48 5.56
C ALA A 222 -7.29 3.55 6.86
N ASN A 223 -5.99 3.81 6.76
CA ASN A 223 -5.11 4.06 7.90
C ASN A 223 -5.36 5.44 8.52
N MET A 224 -5.50 6.47 7.70
CA MET A 224 -5.82 7.84 8.12
C MET A 224 -7.20 7.91 8.79
N GLU A 225 -8.20 7.20 8.27
CA GLU A 225 -9.54 7.11 8.88
C GLU A 225 -9.49 6.45 10.28
N ARG A 226 -8.67 5.40 10.45
CA ARG A 226 -8.47 4.75 11.77
C ARG A 226 -7.80 5.66 12.78
N ILE A 227 -6.73 6.36 12.38
CA ILE A 227 -5.99 7.28 13.26
C ILE A 227 -6.86 8.48 13.63
N MET A 228 -7.57 9.07 12.67
CA MET A 228 -8.42 10.23 12.93
C MET A 228 -9.67 9.85 13.71
N LYS A 229 -10.29 8.68 13.53
CA LYS A 229 -11.33 8.18 14.45
C LYS A 229 -10.82 8.01 15.89
N ALA A 230 -9.57 7.56 16.06
CA ALA A 230 -8.95 7.41 17.37
C ALA A 230 -8.59 8.77 18.04
N GLN A 231 -8.36 9.82 17.26
CA GLN A 231 -8.01 11.18 17.75
C GLN A 231 -9.22 12.15 17.82
N ALA A 232 -10.26 11.95 16.98
CA ALA A 232 -11.41 12.84 16.81
C ALA A 232 -12.50 12.70 17.89
N LEU A 233 -12.29 11.86 18.92
CA LEU A 233 -13.09 11.89 20.15
C LEU A 233 -13.03 13.24 20.91
N ARG A 234 -12.27 14.22 20.38
CA ARG A 234 -12.06 15.53 20.99
C ARG A 234 -12.82 16.70 20.35
N ASP A 235 -13.31 16.60 19.11
CA ASP A 235 -14.08 17.68 18.46
C ASP A 235 -15.14 17.15 17.48
N SER A 236 -16.40 17.28 17.88
CA SER A 236 -17.59 16.76 17.20
C SER A 236 -18.01 17.53 15.94
N ASN A 237 -17.32 18.64 15.61
CA ASN A 237 -17.71 19.55 14.52
C ASN A 237 -17.00 19.28 13.18
N MET A 238 -16.08 18.32 13.13
CA MET A 238 -15.24 18.08 11.95
C MET A 238 -15.75 16.88 11.11
N SER A 239 -16.77 16.16 11.58
CA SER A 239 -17.27 14.87 11.05
C SER A 239 -17.91 14.95 9.65
N GLY A 240 -18.48 16.09 9.27
CA GLY A 240 -19.21 16.25 8.00
C GLY A 240 -18.30 16.36 6.77
N TYR A 241 -17.07 16.82 6.94
CA TYR A 241 -16.06 16.93 5.87
C TYR A 241 -15.22 15.65 5.70
N MET A 242 -15.42 14.63 6.56
CA MET A 242 -14.56 13.42 6.65
C MET A 242 -15.01 12.23 5.81
N SER A 243 -16.19 12.27 5.17
CA SER A 243 -16.60 11.18 4.27
C SER A 243 -15.96 11.40 2.91
N SER A 244 -14.67 11.09 2.80
CA SER A 244 -14.00 11.05 1.51
C SER A 244 -14.78 10.10 0.59
N LYS A 245 -15.13 10.56 -0.62
CA LYS A 245 -15.80 9.70 -1.59
C LYS A 245 -14.85 8.57 -1.96
N LYS A 246 -15.20 7.35 -1.55
CA LYS A 246 -14.50 6.12 -1.91
C LYS A 246 -14.91 5.75 -3.34
N THR A 247 -13.94 5.62 -4.23
CA THR A 247 -14.17 5.21 -5.62
C THR A 247 -13.93 3.70 -5.69
N MET A 248 -14.96 2.94 -6.04
CA MET A 248 -14.83 1.51 -6.29
C MET A 248 -14.33 1.32 -7.72
N GLU A 249 -13.12 0.81 -7.86
CA GLU A 249 -12.61 0.40 -9.15
C GLU A 249 -13.01 -1.06 -9.41
N ILE A 250 -13.45 -1.32 -10.63
CA ILE A 250 -13.91 -2.62 -11.07
C ILE A 250 -12.90 -3.16 -12.07
N ASN A 251 -12.59 -4.45 -11.98
CA ASN A 251 -11.83 -5.17 -13.01
C ASN A 251 -12.81 -5.81 -14.01
N PRO A 252 -13.00 -5.27 -15.22
CA PRO A 252 -13.95 -5.81 -16.20
C PRO A 252 -13.54 -7.16 -16.78
N GLU A 253 -12.27 -7.54 -16.66
CA GLU A 253 -11.72 -8.80 -17.17
C GLU A 253 -11.85 -9.96 -16.17
N ASN A 254 -12.29 -9.68 -14.93
CA ASN A 254 -12.48 -10.71 -13.92
C ASN A 254 -13.73 -11.57 -14.23
N PRO A 255 -13.65 -12.91 -14.16
CA PRO A 255 -14.79 -13.80 -14.44
C PRO A 255 -16.04 -13.51 -13.60
N ILE A 256 -15.87 -13.05 -12.35
CA ILE A 256 -16.99 -12.69 -11.46
C ILE A 256 -17.72 -11.46 -12.00
N MET A 257 -16.98 -10.46 -12.50
CA MET A 257 -17.57 -9.24 -13.07
C MET A 257 -18.28 -9.51 -14.40
N GLU A 258 -17.75 -10.43 -15.21
CA GLU A 258 -18.40 -10.84 -16.45
C GLU A 258 -19.75 -11.54 -16.20
N GLU A 259 -19.79 -12.45 -15.22
CA GLU A 259 -21.01 -13.17 -14.84
C GLU A 259 -22.06 -12.24 -14.18
N LEU A 260 -21.62 -11.32 -13.31
CA LEU A 260 -22.50 -10.31 -12.73
C LEU A 260 -23.12 -9.40 -13.79
N ARG A 261 -22.35 -9.01 -14.82
CA ARG A 261 -22.87 -8.25 -15.95
C ARG A 261 -23.94 -9.02 -16.71
N LYS A 262 -23.69 -10.30 -17.03
CA LYS A 262 -24.68 -11.16 -17.72
C LYS A 262 -25.99 -11.28 -16.95
N ARG A 263 -25.92 -11.46 -15.62
CA ARG A 263 -27.11 -11.56 -14.76
C ARG A 263 -27.85 -10.23 -14.62
N ALA A 264 -27.13 -9.12 -14.50
CA ALA A 264 -27.72 -7.79 -14.45
C ALA A 264 -28.40 -7.38 -15.77
N ASP A 265 -27.86 -7.82 -16.91
CA ASP A 265 -28.46 -7.61 -18.24
C ASP A 265 -29.74 -8.45 -18.42
N ALA A 266 -29.80 -9.64 -17.81
CA ALA A 266 -30.97 -10.52 -17.83
C ALA A 266 -32.10 -10.00 -16.92
N ASP A 267 -31.79 -9.56 -15.69
CA ASP A 267 -32.75 -8.91 -14.79
C ASP A 267 -32.07 -7.80 -13.96
N LYS A 268 -32.46 -6.55 -14.25
CA LYS A 268 -31.94 -5.36 -13.56
C LYS A 268 -32.39 -5.24 -12.09
N ASN A 269 -33.40 -6.00 -11.69
CA ASN A 269 -33.97 -5.97 -10.34
C ASN A 269 -33.68 -7.22 -9.51
N ASP A 270 -32.85 -8.13 -10.01
CA ASP A 270 -32.45 -9.32 -9.29
C ASP A 270 -31.83 -8.95 -7.92
N LYS A 271 -32.50 -9.40 -6.85
CA LYS A 271 -32.05 -9.17 -5.47
C LYS A 271 -30.73 -9.87 -5.18
N SER A 272 -30.47 -11.01 -5.82
CA SER A 272 -29.23 -11.77 -5.65
C SER A 272 -28.04 -11.01 -6.23
N VAL A 273 -28.20 -10.37 -7.39
CA VAL A 273 -27.16 -9.53 -8.01
C VAL A 273 -26.86 -8.30 -7.13
N LYS A 274 -27.90 -7.65 -6.59
CA LYS A 274 -27.72 -6.52 -5.67
C LYS A 274 -26.96 -6.93 -4.40
N ASP A 275 -27.32 -8.07 -3.81
CA ASP A 275 -26.60 -8.59 -2.64
C ASP A 275 -25.14 -8.97 -3.00
N LEU A 276 -24.88 -9.61 -4.14
CA LEU A 276 -23.52 -9.94 -4.59
C LEU A 276 -22.66 -8.68 -4.83
N VAL A 277 -23.22 -7.64 -5.45
CA VAL A 277 -22.51 -6.37 -5.68
C VAL A 277 -22.20 -5.66 -4.36
N LEU A 278 -23.14 -5.65 -3.42
CA LEU A 278 -22.88 -5.08 -2.10
C LEU A 278 -21.86 -5.90 -1.31
N LEU A 279 -21.89 -7.22 -1.42
CA LEU A 279 -20.89 -8.10 -0.79
C LEU A 279 -19.49 -7.88 -1.39
N LEU A 280 -19.39 -7.67 -2.70
CA LEU A 280 -18.14 -7.28 -3.36
C LEU A 280 -17.61 -5.94 -2.83
N PHE A 281 -18.50 -4.95 -2.68
CA PHE A 281 -18.13 -3.66 -2.10
C PHE A 281 -17.65 -3.77 -0.64
N GLU A 282 -18.35 -4.53 0.20
CA GLU A 282 -17.97 -4.76 1.60
C GLU A 282 -16.67 -5.55 1.72
N THR A 283 -16.45 -6.52 0.84
CA THR A 283 -15.18 -7.26 0.75
C THR A 283 -14.04 -6.35 0.27
N ALA A 284 -14.30 -5.47 -0.68
CA ALA A 284 -13.34 -4.45 -1.11
C ALA A 284 -13.00 -3.47 0.02
N LEU A 285 -13.96 -3.11 0.88
CA LEU A 285 -13.73 -2.24 2.04
C LEU A 285 -12.79 -2.92 3.04
N LEU A 286 -13.11 -4.16 3.41
CA LEU A 286 -12.34 -4.95 4.36
C LEU A 286 -10.92 -5.19 3.89
N THR A 287 -10.77 -5.65 2.64
CA THR A 287 -9.44 -5.86 2.07
C THR A 287 -8.67 -4.54 2.07
N SER A 288 -9.27 -3.45 1.58
CA SER A 288 -8.66 -2.12 1.54
C SER A 288 -8.39 -1.49 2.92
N GLY A 289 -8.68 -2.22 4.01
CA GLY A 289 -8.32 -1.87 5.38
C GLY A 289 -9.31 -0.94 6.07
N PHE A 290 -10.47 -0.69 5.45
CA PHE A 290 -11.55 0.13 6.00
C PHE A 290 -12.41 -0.70 6.96
N SER A 291 -13.02 -0.01 7.94
CA SER A 291 -14.05 -0.61 8.79
C SER A 291 -15.37 -0.71 8.03
N LEU A 292 -16.11 -1.80 8.27
CA LEU A 292 -17.52 -1.87 7.90
C LEU A 292 -18.35 -1.02 8.86
N ASP A 293 -19.35 -0.31 8.32
CA ASP A 293 -20.25 0.51 9.13
C ASP A 293 -21.22 -0.36 9.95
N ASP A 294 -21.65 -1.49 9.40
CA ASP A 294 -22.51 -2.47 10.09
C ASP A 294 -22.06 -3.92 9.82
N PRO A 295 -21.22 -4.48 10.72
CA PRO A 295 -20.76 -5.87 10.62
C PRO A 295 -21.90 -6.91 10.68
N ASN A 296 -23.03 -6.61 11.34
CA ASN A 296 -24.14 -7.56 11.45
C ASN A 296 -24.87 -7.71 10.13
N THR A 297 -25.08 -6.60 9.40
CA THR A 297 -25.68 -6.63 8.06
C THR A 297 -24.80 -7.40 7.07
N PHE A 298 -23.48 -7.22 7.12
CA PHE A 298 -22.53 -8.01 6.33
C PHE A 298 -22.60 -9.52 6.65
N GLY A 299 -22.59 -9.88 7.95
CA GLY A 299 -22.70 -11.27 8.38
C GLY A 299 -24.01 -11.94 7.93
N ASN A 300 -25.13 -11.24 8.05
CA ASN A 300 -26.43 -11.71 7.56
C ASN A 300 -26.45 -11.91 6.05
N ARG A 301 -25.76 -11.04 5.29
CA ARG A 301 -25.64 -11.19 3.83
C ARG A 301 -24.79 -12.40 3.45
N ILE A 302 -23.68 -12.66 4.15
CA ILE A 302 -22.88 -13.88 3.97
C ILE A 302 -23.75 -15.12 4.22
N HIS A 303 -24.52 -15.15 5.32
CA HIS A 303 -25.40 -16.28 5.62
C HIS A 303 -26.46 -16.50 4.55
N ARG A 304 -27.04 -15.43 3.98
CA ARG A 304 -27.99 -15.53 2.86
C ARG A 304 -27.32 -16.08 1.61
N MET A 305 -26.11 -15.64 1.28
CA MET A 305 -25.35 -16.15 0.13
C MET A 305 -24.95 -17.61 0.30
N LEU A 306 -24.59 -18.04 1.51
CA LEU A 306 -24.34 -19.46 1.81
C LEU A 306 -25.61 -20.30 1.62
N LYS A 307 -26.76 -19.83 2.10
CA LYS A 307 -28.06 -20.51 1.90
C LYS A 307 -28.39 -20.68 0.43
N LEU A 308 -28.23 -19.61 -0.36
CA LEU A 308 -28.41 -19.64 -1.82
C LEU A 308 -27.43 -20.60 -2.52
N GLY A 309 -26.14 -20.56 -2.14
CA GLY A 309 -25.12 -21.46 -2.71
C GLY A 309 -25.34 -22.94 -2.37
N LEU A 310 -25.96 -23.21 -1.21
CA LEU A 310 -26.35 -24.55 -0.79
C LEU A 310 -27.77 -24.95 -1.22
N SER A 311 -28.48 -24.09 -1.97
CA SER A 311 -29.87 -24.32 -2.41
C SER A 311 -30.83 -24.60 -1.23
N ILE A 312 -30.64 -23.92 -0.11
CA ILE A 312 -31.53 -24.00 1.06
C ILE A 312 -32.62 -22.94 0.88
N ASP A 313 -33.86 -23.38 0.67
CA ASP A 313 -35.01 -22.49 0.51
C ASP A 313 -35.29 -21.71 1.81
N GLU A 314 -35.53 -20.39 1.68
CA GLU A 314 -35.84 -19.51 2.83
C GLU A 314 -37.15 -19.89 3.56
N GLU A 315 -37.99 -20.76 2.97
CA GLU A 315 -39.25 -21.20 3.57
C GLU A 315 -39.12 -22.32 4.63
N GLU A 316 -37.96 -22.99 4.76
CA GLU A 316 -37.80 -24.04 5.79
C GLU A 316 -37.42 -23.51 7.19
N ALA A 317 -37.27 -22.20 7.38
CA ALA A 317 -36.87 -21.60 8.66
C ALA A 317 -38.04 -21.04 9.50
N LEU A 318 -39.25 -21.56 9.33
CA LEU A 318 -40.37 -21.37 10.27
C LEU A 318 -40.94 -22.74 10.68
N GLY A 319 -40.10 -23.53 11.35
CA GLY A 319 -40.48 -24.74 12.06
C GLY A 319 -40.32 -24.53 13.55
N ASP A 320 -41.45 -24.64 14.26
CA ASP A 320 -41.68 -24.61 15.70
C ASP A 320 -40.50 -25.15 16.55
N GLY A 321 -40.17 -24.41 17.62
CA GLY A 321 -39.02 -24.71 18.46
C GLY A 321 -39.05 -23.93 19.77
N ASP A 322 -40.13 -24.10 20.54
CA ASP A 322 -40.09 -24.06 22.00
C ASP A 322 -38.93 -24.95 22.46
N ALA A 323 -37.77 -24.35 22.72
CA ALA A 323 -36.68 -24.97 23.46
C ALA A 323 -36.48 -24.12 24.72
N GLU A 324 -37.06 -24.61 25.81
CA GLU A 324 -36.88 -24.15 27.18
C GLU A 324 -35.46 -23.61 27.42
N MET A 325 -35.38 -22.34 27.84
CA MET A 325 -34.19 -21.88 28.54
C MET A 325 -33.98 -22.81 29.75
N PRO A 326 -32.79 -23.39 29.94
CA PRO A 326 -32.50 -24.12 31.15
C PRO A 326 -32.64 -23.16 32.34
N PRO A 327 -33.33 -23.56 33.44
CA PRO A 327 -33.51 -22.68 34.58
C PRO A 327 -32.15 -22.29 35.15
N LEU A 328 -31.96 -20.97 35.34
CA LEU A 328 -30.84 -20.43 36.08
C LEU A 328 -30.98 -20.88 37.54
N GLU A 329 -30.05 -21.71 38.00
CA GLU A 329 -29.92 -22.00 39.43
C GLU A 329 -29.51 -20.71 40.16
N GLU A 330 -30.39 -20.27 41.06
CA GLU A 330 -30.17 -19.14 41.96
C GLU A 330 -29.15 -19.48 43.07
N GLU A 331 -28.26 -18.50 43.31
CA GLU A 331 -27.60 -18.15 44.57
C GLU A 331 -26.68 -19.17 45.29
N ALA A 332 -25.39 -18.80 45.34
CA ALA A 332 -24.59 -18.97 46.55
C ALA A 332 -23.56 -17.83 46.73
N GLU A 333 -23.80 -17.06 47.78
CA GLU A 333 -22.86 -16.33 48.65
C GLU A 333 -22.31 -14.96 48.22
N GLY A 334 -23.00 -13.94 48.73
CA GLY A 334 -22.51 -12.58 48.84
C GLY A 334 -21.28 -12.46 49.73
N SER A 335 -20.33 -11.67 49.25
CA SER A 335 -19.14 -11.21 49.97
C SER A 335 -19.54 -10.40 51.20
N LYS A 336 -19.26 -10.92 52.40
CA LYS A 336 -19.23 -10.14 53.64
C LYS A 336 -18.04 -9.18 53.61
N MET A 337 -18.34 -7.88 53.70
CA MET A 337 -17.38 -6.87 54.13
C MET A 337 -17.01 -7.14 55.60
N GLU A 338 -15.72 -7.18 55.89
CA GLU A 338 -15.19 -7.13 57.25
C GLU A 338 -14.73 -5.68 57.51
N GLU A 339 -15.48 -4.96 58.36
CA GLU A 339 -14.98 -3.78 59.06
C GLU A 339 -13.99 -4.24 60.13
N VAL A 340 -12.82 -3.60 60.19
CA VAL A 340 -11.91 -3.70 61.33
C VAL A 340 -11.84 -2.31 61.95
N ASP A 341 -12.42 -2.18 63.14
CA ASP A 341 -12.13 -1.13 64.13
C ASP A 341 -10.70 -1.27 64.69
#